data_AF-A0A946IUW8-F1
#
_entry.id   AF-A0A946IUW8-F1
#
_cell.length_a   1.000
_cell.length_b   1.000
_cell.length_c   1.000
_cell.angle_alpha   90.00
_cell.angle_beta   90.00
_cell.angle_gamma   90.00
#
_symmetry.space_group_name_H-M   'P 1'
#
loop_
_entity.id
_entity.type
_entity.pdbx_description
1 polymer ?
#
loop_
_entity_poly.entity_id
_entity_poly.type
_entity_poly.pdbx_seq_one_letter_code
_entity_poly.pdbx_strand_id
1 'polypeptide(L)'
;MKQLLNKIKMDENGFTMTELLVGTAISLILLGLVAGVMQTQTKTFQRQSQLGEMQANGRAAVDFVTRSVQNAGYNVSRGKRFLAASDHYVTMVFDDDNDGAIQNDEVMTYAVSNPEVTDNETFTISPYFDEDGDGTVTSTETRDYDISLGLGDPPFHFYRITPNNDDSDVLKSKVARNIDNVIIRFWDKDGDPLPNGVAVDSDGVPVPPYTIPDDELNDIRKVEMDIVTRSKDEDPNANFVNSGTYYSGSVATTGGSSSYNDSYHRETYTAISSPRNLVTSPWGKISLVASPTEVSCPDSSSTITASVVDGDGEGVHSGVTVNFNTSDGTVSPASNATVGAGNATTTLTYDWESPSVSATLSASALIDIDGEGYPVFNAIPVSFNSGNGIFTEDFDDGDSDGWTEEGDANWNVASQQYKSASNDKGLSSNGCASWKDYETSIQIKRNGSLGTGEYVGLVLRYQSYTQQYHARIYCTLCTGGPSTHQYVLELVDYSSGDTVLTSQSVTFDSGDFYTLKASVEDDTLNAKFWKTSETEPVDWDITATNASYTQGKIGIIVSTNTTTFDDVVVNPL
;
A
#
# COMPACT_ATOMS: atom_id res chain seq x y z
N MET A 1 94.00 -10.64 46.81
CA MET A 1 93.43 -11.09 48.10
C MET A 1 91.91 -11.13 47.89
N LYS A 2 91.35 -12.07 47.12
CA LYS A 2 90.95 -13.44 47.52
C LYS A 2 90.37 -13.48 48.94
N GLN A 3 89.04 -13.39 49.03
CA GLN A 3 88.15 -13.98 50.04
C GLN A 3 86.75 -13.43 49.76
N LEU A 4 85.66 -14.19 49.66
CA LEU A 4 85.38 -15.62 49.56
C LEU A 4 83.87 -15.61 49.29
N LEU A 5 83.38 -16.31 48.26
CA LEU A 5 81.94 -16.55 48.11
C LEU A 5 81.43 -17.21 49.40
N ASN A 6 80.61 -16.51 50.17
CA ASN A 6 79.73 -17.17 51.12
C ASN A 6 78.68 -17.92 50.28
N LYS A 7 78.95 -19.20 50.01
CA LYS A 7 77.92 -20.18 49.67
C LYS A 7 76.80 -20.00 50.70
N ILE A 8 75.60 -19.66 50.25
CA ILE A 8 74.39 -19.96 51.01
C ILE A 8 74.49 -21.46 51.32
N LYS A 9 74.67 -21.82 52.59
CA LYS A 9 74.45 -23.20 53.02
C LYS A 9 72.97 -23.45 52.74
N MET A 10 72.68 -24.18 51.67
CA MET A 10 71.42 -24.92 51.61
C MET A 10 71.53 -25.93 52.75
N ASP A 11 70.69 -25.77 53.76
CA ASP A 11 70.52 -26.81 54.77
C ASP A 11 69.94 -28.01 54.01
N GLU A 12 70.78 -29.02 53.74
CA GLU A 12 70.40 -30.26 53.04
C GLU A 12 69.68 -31.22 53.99
N ASN A 13 68.81 -30.68 54.85
CA ASN A 13 67.87 -31.48 55.60
C ASN A 13 66.75 -31.88 54.62
N GLY A 14 66.89 -33.05 54.00
CA GLY A 14 65.83 -33.64 53.19
C GLY A 14 64.53 -33.79 54.00
N PHE A 15 63.39 -33.80 53.31
CA PHE A 15 62.08 -33.95 53.96
C PHE A 15 62.02 -35.23 54.78
N THR A 16 61.50 -35.12 56.00
CA THR A 16 61.21 -36.30 56.81
C THR A 16 60.05 -37.10 56.19
N MET A 17 60.02 -38.41 56.40
CA MET A 17 58.91 -39.27 55.93
C MET A 17 57.55 -38.73 56.41
N THR A 18 57.50 -38.18 57.62
CA THR A 18 56.30 -37.58 58.22
C THR A 18 55.84 -36.33 57.45
N GLU A 19 56.75 -35.44 57.05
CA GLU A 19 56.40 -34.25 56.28
C GLU A 19 55.87 -34.60 54.88
N LEU A 20 56.43 -35.63 54.23
CA LEU A 20 55.91 -36.12 52.94
C LEU A 20 54.52 -36.76 53.07
N LEU A 21 54.27 -37.53 54.13
CA LEU A 21 52.96 -38.12 54.41
C LEU A 21 51.91 -37.05 54.75
N VAL A 22 52.26 -36.04 55.54
CA VAL A 22 51.36 -34.93 55.87
C VAL A 22 51.11 -34.06 54.64
N GLY A 23 52.14 -33.74 53.85
CA GLY A 23 52.02 -32.96 52.63
C GLY A 23 51.10 -33.62 51.60
N THR A 24 51.29 -34.92 51.34
CA THR A 24 50.42 -35.68 50.44
C THR A 24 48.99 -35.81 50.95
N ALA A 25 48.79 -35.99 52.25
CA ALA A 25 47.46 -36.01 52.85
C ALA A 25 46.72 -34.67 52.66
N ILE A 26 47.39 -33.54 52.88
CA ILE A 26 46.82 -32.20 52.65
C ILE A 26 46.52 -31.99 51.17
N SER A 27 47.42 -32.39 50.26
CA SER A 27 47.17 -32.30 48.81
C SER A 27 45.95 -33.10 48.36
N LEU A 28 45.74 -34.30 48.89
CA LEU A 28 44.56 -35.12 48.58
C LEU A 28 43.26 -34.49 49.11
N ILE A 29 43.29 -33.91 50.32
CA ILE A 29 42.16 -33.17 50.87
C ILE A 29 41.83 -31.96 49.99
N LEU A 30 42.84 -31.20 49.57
CA LEU A 30 42.64 -30.04 48.68
C LEU A 30 42.09 -30.45 47.31
N LEU A 31 42.58 -31.54 46.72
CA LEU A 31 42.04 -32.07 45.47
C LEU A 31 40.58 -32.52 45.62
N GLY A 32 40.22 -33.13 46.75
CA GLY A 32 38.83 -33.48 47.06
C GLY A 32 37.92 -32.25 47.16
N LEU A 33 38.39 -31.17 47.80
CA LEU A 33 37.65 -29.91 47.88
C LEU A 33 37.46 -29.26 46.51
N VAL A 34 38.53 -29.21 45.69
CA VAL A 34 38.47 -28.68 44.32
C VAL A 34 37.50 -29.50 43.47
N ALA A 35 37.56 -30.84 43.56
CA ALA A 35 36.63 -31.72 42.84
C ALA A 35 35.17 -31.47 43.24
N GLY A 36 34.88 -31.27 44.53
CA GLY A 36 33.54 -30.92 45.01
C GLY A 36 33.04 -29.57 44.47
N VAL A 37 33.92 -28.56 44.42
CA VAL A 37 33.60 -27.25 43.83
C VAL A 37 33.34 -27.38 42.32
N MET A 38 34.18 -28.11 41.58
CA MET A 38 34.02 -28.32 40.14
C MET A 38 32.71 -29.05 39.80
N GLN A 39 32.33 -30.06 40.58
CA GLN A 39 31.04 -30.75 40.40
C GLN A 39 29.86 -29.80 40.65
N THR A 40 29.95 -28.96 41.69
CA THR A 40 28.91 -27.97 42.01
C THR A 40 28.78 -26.90 40.90
N GLN A 41 29.91 -26.44 40.36
CA GLN A 41 29.94 -25.52 39.22
C GLN A 41 29.35 -26.15 37.97
N THR A 42 29.68 -27.42 37.67
CA THR A 42 29.12 -28.14 36.52
C THR A 42 27.61 -28.25 36.59
N LYS A 43 27.06 -28.64 37.75
CA LYS A 43 25.61 -28.70 37.98
C LYS A 43 24.95 -27.33 37.82
N THR A 44 25.58 -26.28 38.35
CA THR A 44 25.06 -24.91 38.23
C THR A 44 25.04 -24.44 36.77
N PHE A 45 26.12 -24.73 36.02
CA PHE A 45 26.22 -24.39 34.61
C PHE A 45 25.20 -25.14 33.76
N GLN A 46 25.03 -26.45 33.98
CA GLN A 46 24.02 -27.26 33.29
C GLN A 46 22.61 -26.70 33.51
N ARG A 47 22.25 -26.40 34.76
CA ARG A 47 20.96 -25.78 35.09
C ARG A 47 20.77 -24.44 34.39
N GLN A 48 21.77 -23.55 34.44
CA GLN A 48 21.68 -22.24 33.79
C GLN A 48 21.53 -22.36 32.27
N SER A 49 22.26 -23.28 31.65
CA SER A 49 22.15 -23.56 30.22
C SER A 49 20.76 -24.08 29.84
N GLN A 50 20.22 -25.02 30.61
CA GLN A 50 18.88 -25.60 30.37
C GLN A 50 17.78 -24.57 30.55
N LEU A 51 17.85 -23.73 31.58
CA LEU A 51 16.92 -22.62 31.78
C LEU A 51 17.03 -21.62 30.63
N GLY A 52 18.25 -21.28 30.19
CA GLY A 52 18.45 -20.41 29.04
C GLY A 52 17.79 -20.93 27.75
N GLU A 53 17.93 -22.23 27.47
CA GLU A 53 17.28 -22.88 26.31
C GLU A 53 15.75 -22.90 26.45
N MET A 54 15.24 -23.28 27.62
CA MET A 54 13.80 -23.29 27.93
C MET A 54 13.17 -21.91 27.70
N GLN A 55 13.83 -20.86 28.20
CA GLN A 55 13.34 -19.49 28.04
C GLN A 55 13.44 -18.98 26.60
N ALA A 56 14.47 -19.40 25.85
CA ALA A 56 14.59 -19.09 24.43
C ALA A 56 13.46 -19.75 23.62
N ASN A 57 13.13 -21.01 23.94
CA ASN A 57 12.00 -21.74 23.33
C ASN A 57 10.67 -21.02 23.57
N GLY A 58 10.41 -20.59 24.81
CA GLY A 58 9.17 -19.87 25.16
C GLY A 58 9.04 -18.54 24.42
N ARG A 59 10.11 -17.72 24.43
CA ARG A 59 10.15 -16.44 23.69
C ARG A 59 9.98 -16.62 22.18
N ALA A 60 10.62 -17.63 21.59
CA ALA A 60 10.50 -17.91 20.16
C ALA A 60 9.06 -18.26 19.79
N ALA A 61 8.41 -19.17 20.53
CA ALA A 61 7.05 -19.61 20.22
C ALA A 61 6.04 -18.45 20.23
N VAL A 62 6.08 -17.61 21.26
CA VAL A 62 5.15 -16.46 21.35
C VAL A 62 5.44 -15.38 20.31
N ASP A 63 6.71 -15.15 19.94
CA ASP A 63 7.09 -14.16 18.93
C ASP A 63 6.57 -14.53 17.53
N PHE A 64 6.77 -15.78 17.12
CA PHE A 64 6.28 -16.29 15.83
C PHE A 64 4.76 -16.16 15.69
N VAL A 65 3.99 -16.63 16.69
CA VAL A 65 2.53 -16.53 16.65
C VAL A 65 2.08 -15.07 16.69
N THR A 66 2.69 -14.24 17.54
CA THR A 66 2.33 -12.82 17.64
C THR A 66 2.52 -12.11 16.31
N ARG A 67 3.67 -12.31 15.64
CA ARG A 67 3.96 -11.69 14.34
C ARG A 67 2.98 -12.18 13.28
N SER A 68 2.76 -13.49 13.17
CA SER A 68 1.82 -14.04 12.18
C SER A 68 0.38 -13.59 12.43
N VAL A 69 -0.08 -13.50 13.68
CA VAL A 69 -1.43 -12.97 13.99
C VAL A 69 -1.54 -11.52 13.57
N GLN A 70 -0.53 -10.69 13.81
CA GLN A 70 -0.57 -9.26 13.43
C GLN A 70 -0.62 -9.09 11.92
N ASN A 71 0.11 -9.93 11.18
CA ASN A 71 0.19 -9.87 9.72
C ASN A 71 -0.95 -10.60 9.01
N ALA A 72 -1.67 -11.51 9.67
CA ALA A 72 -2.75 -12.29 9.08
C ALA A 72 -3.70 -11.41 8.23
N GLY A 73 -3.89 -11.79 6.97
CA GLY A 73 -4.69 -11.06 5.98
C GLY A 73 -3.96 -9.93 5.25
N TYR A 74 -2.66 -9.71 5.47
CA TYR A 74 -1.89 -8.72 4.72
C TYR A 74 -1.75 -9.14 3.25
N ASN A 75 -2.15 -8.25 2.34
CA ASN A 75 -2.15 -8.45 0.89
C ASN A 75 -2.78 -9.77 0.38
N VAL A 76 -3.62 -10.41 1.20
CA VAL A 76 -4.31 -11.64 0.81
C VAL A 76 -5.41 -11.28 -0.18
N SER A 77 -5.20 -11.65 -1.44
CA SER A 77 -6.09 -11.32 -2.55
C SER A 77 -7.25 -12.32 -2.72
N ARG A 78 -7.06 -13.56 -2.24
CA ARG A 78 -7.98 -14.72 -2.29
C ARG A 78 -7.95 -15.51 -0.98
N GLY A 79 -9.08 -16.11 -0.61
CA GLY A 79 -9.22 -16.90 0.62
C GLY A 79 -9.31 -16.10 1.92
N LYS A 80 -9.28 -16.83 3.04
CA LYS A 80 -9.44 -16.29 4.40
C LYS A 80 -8.10 -16.00 5.07
N ARG A 81 -8.09 -15.03 5.99
CA ARG A 81 -6.90 -14.70 6.82
C ARG A 81 -6.51 -15.83 7.78
N PHE A 82 -7.50 -16.58 8.27
CA PHE A 82 -7.37 -17.73 9.16
C PHE A 82 -8.02 -18.91 8.45
N LEU A 83 -7.30 -20.02 8.33
CA LEU A 83 -7.81 -21.22 7.65
C LEU A 83 -8.24 -22.33 8.63
N ALA A 84 -7.71 -22.29 9.86
CA ALA A 84 -8.08 -23.21 10.92
C ALA A 84 -7.66 -22.61 12.27
N ALA A 85 -8.43 -22.86 13.33
CA ALA A 85 -8.11 -22.42 14.68
C ALA A 85 -8.71 -23.36 15.73
N SER A 86 -7.95 -23.68 16.77
CA SER A 86 -8.38 -24.48 17.94
C SER A 86 -7.63 -24.04 19.19
N ASP A 87 -7.90 -24.69 20.31
CA ASP A 87 -7.13 -24.49 21.54
C ASP A 87 -5.63 -24.80 21.43
N HIS A 88 -5.14 -25.44 20.36
CA HIS A 88 -3.75 -25.86 20.27
C HIS A 88 -3.14 -25.82 18.85
N TYR A 89 -3.88 -25.31 17.87
CA TYR A 89 -3.35 -24.93 16.56
C TYR A 89 -4.02 -23.66 16.01
N VAL A 90 -3.33 -22.97 15.09
CA VAL A 90 -3.87 -21.84 14.33
C VAL A 90 -3.13 -21.72 12.99
N THR A 91 -3.88 -21.51 11.91
CA THR A 91 -3.36 -21.28 10.56
C THR A 91 -3.66 -19.87 10.11
N MET A 92 -2.63 -19.16 9.64
CA MET A 92 -2.71 -17.78 9.16
C MET A 92 -2.12 -17.68 7.75
N VAL A 93 -2.66 -16.75 6.96
CA VAL A 93 -2.19 -16.45 5.61
C VAL A 93 -1.87 -14.96 5.51
N PHE A 94 -0.70 -14.62 4.99
CA PHE A 94 -0.30 -13.24 4.70
C PHE A 94 0.92 -13.21 3.79
N ASP A 95 0.94 -12.25 2.85
CA ASP A 95 2.09 -11.96 2.00
C ASP A 95 3.22 -11.32 2.85
N ASP A 96 4.34 -12.01 3.09
CA ASP A 96 5.45 -11.50 3.93
C ASP A 96 6.42 -10.64 3.12
N ASP A 97 6.53 -10.82 1.80
CA ASP A 97 7.48 -10.11 0.95
C ASP A 97 6.87 -8.96 0.12
N ASN A 98 5.55 -8.83 0.15
CA ASN A 98 4.73 -7.81 -0.48
C ASN A 98 4.85 -7.82 -2.01
N ASP A 99 4.91 -9.00 -2.63
CA ASP A 99 4.93 -9.16 -4.09
C ASP A 99 3.53 -9.27 -4.73
N GLY A 100 2.48 -9.48 -3.93
CA GLY A 100 1.10 -9.57 -4.41
C GLY A 100 0.61 -10.97 -4.76
N ALA A 101 1.47 -11.99 -4.62
CA ALA A 101 1.07 -13.39 -4.59
C ALA A 101 1.05 -13.89 -3.14
N ILE A 102 0.45 -15.07 -2.93
CA ILE A 102 0.63 -15.80 -1.68
C ILE A 102 1.43 -17.03 -2.03
N GLN A 103 2.48 -17.32 -1.27
CA GLN A 103 3.34 -18.49 -1.47
C GLN A 103 3.06 -19.55 -0.40
N ASN A 104 3.56 -20.77 -0.60
CA ASN A 104 3.32 -21.86 0.33
C ASN A 104 3.92 -21.62 1.73
N ASP A 105 5.04 -20.90 1.83
CA ASP A 105 5.66 -20.56 3.12
C ASP A 105 5.01 -19.37 3.83
N GLU A 106 4.03 -18.74 3.19
CA GLU A 106 3.18 -17.66 3.68
C GLU A 106 1.83 -18.16 4.23
N VAL A 107 1.53 -19.44 3.99
CA VAL A 107 0.50 -20.21 4.69
C VAL A 107 1.14 -20.85 5.93
N MET A 108 1.00 -20.19 7.08
CA MET A 108 1.68 -20.58 8.31
C MET A 108 0.72 -21.21 9.32
N THR A 109 0.85 -22.51 9.55
CA THR A 109 0.18 -23.21 10.64
C THR A 109 1.10 -23.36 11.84
N TYR A 110 0.65 -22.94 13.01
CA TYR A 110 1.33 -23.22 14.27
C TYR A 110 0.55 -24.23 15.08
N ALA A 111 1.20 -25.31 15.49
CA ALA A 111 0.56 -26.40 16.21
C ALA A 111 1.52 -27.08 17.20
N VAL A 112 0.96 -27.74 18.19
CA VAL A 112 1.69 -28.56 19.16
C VAL A 112 1.53 -30.04 18.83
N SER A 113 2.61 -30.82 18.91
CA SER A 113 2.56 -32.28 18.69
C SER A 113 3.69 -32.98 19.46
N ASN A 114 3.39 -34.16 20.00
CA ASN A 114 4.37 -35.01 20.66
C ASN A 114 4.98 -35.97 19.63
N PRO A 115 6.30 -35.87 19.35
CA PRO A 115 6.95 -36.74 18.38
C PRO A 115 7.03 -38.22 18.77
N GLU A 116 6.80 -38.55 20.05
CA GLU A 116 6.80 -39.93 20.58
C GLU A 116 5.41 -40.57 20.54
N VAL A 117 4.37 -39.80 20.21
CA VAL A 117 2.99 -40.27 20.12
C VAL A 117 2.64 -40.44 18.65
N THR A 118 1.98 -41.56 18.31
CA THR A 118 1.45 -41.76 16.96
C THR A 118 0.34 -40.74 16.71
N ASP A 119 0.32 -40.14 15.53
CA ASP A 119 -0.70 -39.17 15.16
C ASP A 119 -2.12 -39.71 15.42
N ASN A 120 -2.91 -38.95 16.18
CA ASN A 120 -4.24 -39.33 16.65
C ASN A 120 -5.27 -38.20 16.53
N GLU A 121 -4.85 -37.06 16.01
CA GLU A 121 -5.70 -35.94 15.63
C GLU A 121 -5.32 -35.49 14.21
N THR A 122 -6.28 -35.01 13.45
CA THR A 122 -6.05 -34.43 12.11
C THR A 122 -7.07 -33.33 11.86
N PHE A 123 -6.62 -32.23 11.28
CA PHE A 123 -7.46 -31.17 10.74
C PHE A 123 -6.98 -30.81 9.34
N THR A 124 -7.85 -30.22 8.54
CA THR A 124 -7.59 -29.89 7.14
C THR A 124 -7.53 -28.38 6.97
N ILE A 125 -6.65 -27.92 6.08
CA ILE A 125 -6.65 -26.54 5.57
C ILE A 125 -6.74 -26.56 4.04
N SER A 126 -7.40 -25.55 3.47
CA SER A 126 -7.55 -25.39 2.02
C SER A 126 -7.11 -23.98 1.61
N PRO A 127 -5.79 -23.69 1.60
CA PRO A 127 -5.28 -22.37 1.23
C PRO A 127 -5.42 -22.09 -0.28
N TYR A 128 -5.40 -20.81 -0.63
CA TYR A 128 -5.10 -20.34 -1.98
C TYR A 128 -3.69 -19.75 -1.96
N PHE A 129 -2.79 -20.27 -2.79
CA PHE A 129 -1.44 -19.78 -2.97
C PHE A 129 -0.93 -20.15 -4.38
N ASP A 130 0.09 -19.46 -4.86
CA ASP A 130 0.74 -19.65 -6.17
C ASP A 130 1.45 -21.01 -6.18
N GLU A 131 0.74 -22.04 -6.66
CA GLU A 131 1.24 -23.41 -6.66
C GLU A 131 2.24 -23.62 -7.79
N ASP A 132 2.06 -22.93 -8.92
CA ASP A 132 2.87 -23.12 -10.14
C ASP A 132 4.03 -22.11 -10.31
N GLY A 133 4.07 -21.07 -9.47
CA GLY A 133 5.12 -20.06 -9.41
C GLY A 133 5.04 -19.03 -10.52
N ASP A 134 3.86 -18.77 -11.08
CA ASP A 134 3.67 -17.78 -12.15
C ASP A 134 3.50 -16.33 -11.65
N GLY A 135 3.45 -16.13 -10.33
CA GLY A 135 3.27 -14.85 -9.67
C GLY A 135 1.80 -14.42 -9.56
N THR A 136 0.87 -15.32 -9.83
CA THR A 136 -0.57 -15.08 -9.68
C THR A 136 -1.21 -16.21 -8.89
N VAL A 137 -2.27 -15.89 -8.14
CA VAL A 137 -3.07 -16.91 -7.45
C VAL A 137 -4.41 -17.01 -8.16
N THR A 138 -4.66 -18.14 -8.81
CA THR A 138 -5.89 -18.42 -9.55
C THR A 138 -6.89 -19.21 -8.73
N SER A 139 -8.11 -19.37 -9.25
CA SER A 139 -9.18 -20.14 -8.61
C SER A 139 -8.91 -21.64 -8.55
N THR A 140 -8.00 -22.13 -9.40
CA THR A 140 -7.66 -23.55 -9.50
C THR A 140 -6.48 -23.95 -8.62
N GLU A 141 -5.78 -22.97 -8.04
CA GLU A 141 -4.60 -23.17 -7.18
C GLU A 141 -5.02 -23.20 -5.72
N THR A 142 -5.74 -24.26 -5.41
CA THR A 142 -6.16 -24.59 -4.06
C THR A 142 -6.22 -26.10 -3.89
N ARG A 143 -5.84 -26.57 -2.71
CA ARG A 143 -5.75 -27.98 -2.38
C ARG A 143 -5.94 -28.19 -0.89
N ASP A 144 -6.50 -29.34 -0.54
CA ASP A 144 -6.61 -29.77 0.86
C ASP A 144 -5.28 -30.34 1.37
N TYR A 145 -4.87 -29.87 2.54
CA TYR A 145 -3.71 -30.36 3.28
C TYR A 145 -4.17 -30.88 4.65
N ASP A 146 -3.98 -32.18 4.87
CA ASP A 146 -4.28 -32.83 6.14
C ASP A 146 -3.09 -32.73 7.09
N ILE A 147 -3.30 -32.08 8.22
CA ILE A 147 -2.27 -31.87 9.25
C ILE A 147 -2.55 -32.80 10.42
N SER A 148 -1.77 -33.87 10.51
CA SER A 148 -1.88 -34.85 11.60
C SER A 148 -1.01 -34.47 12.81
N LEU A 149 -1.53 -34.61 14.02
CA LEU A 149 -0.85 -34.31 15.28
C LEU A 149 -0.89 -35.53 16.22
N GLY A 150 0.18 -35.72 17.00
CA GLY A 150 0.25 -36.71 18.08
C GLY A 150 0.00 -36.04 19.42
N LEU A 151 -1.22 -36.16 19.95
CA LEU A 151 -1.57 -35.63 21.27
C LEU A 151 -1.49 -36.72 22.34
N GLY A 152 -0.85 -36.42 23.48
CA GLY A 152 -0.67 -37.37 24.57
C GLY A 152 -0.03 -36.74 25.80
N ASP A 153 0.86 -37.47 26.47
CA ASP A 153 1.65 -36.93 27.58
C ASP A 153 2.67 -35.89 27.10
N PRO A 154 2.93 -34.78 27.82
CA PRO A 154 4.07 -33.93 27.54
C PRO A 154 5.42 -34.65 27.78
N PRO A 155 6.52 -34.24 27.13
CA PRO A 155 6.68 -32.98 26.43
C PRO A 155 6.36 -33.03 24.93
N PHE A 156 5.73 -31.97 24.45
CA PHE A 156 5.49 -31.68 23.05
C PHE A 156 6.64 -30.88 22.41
N HIS A 157 6.54 -30.72 21.10
CA HIS A 157 7.22 -29.67 20.35
C HIS A 157 6.19 -28.72 19.74
N PHE A 158 6.57 -27.46 19.60
CA PHE A 158 5.79 -26.46 18.87
C PHE A 158 6.35 -26.35 17.46
N TYR A 159 5.49 -26.54 16.48
CA TYR A 159 5.84 -26.59 15.07
C TYR A 159 5.26 -25.39 14.32
N ARG A 160 6.02 -24.91 13.33
CA ARG A 160 5.51 -24.18 12.18
C ARG A 160 5.36 -25.20 11.05
N ILE A 161 4.18 -25.30 10.48
CA ILE A 161 3.81 -26.25 9.44
C ILE A 161 3.41 -25.43 8.21
N THR A 162 3.99 -25.75 7.06
CA THR A 162 3.73 -25.08 5.78
C THR A 162 3.33 -26.12 4.73
N PRO A 163 2.35 -25.83 3.85
CA PRO A 163 2.04 -26.71 2.72
C PRO A 163 3.21 -26.82 1.74
N ASN A 164 3.25 -27.91 0.97
CA ASN A 164 4.12 -28.07 -0.20
C ASN A 164 3.41 -27.57 -1.47
N ASN A 165 4.17 -27.16 -2.49
CA ASN A 165 3.59 -26.76 -3.78
C ASN A 165 3.10 -27.99 -4.59
N ASP A 166 3.94 -29.03 -4.66
CA ASP A 166 3.78 -30.11 -5.64
C ASP A 166 2.76 -31.19 -5.22
N ASP A 167 2.51 -31.35 -3.92
CA ASP A 167 1.63 -32.39 -3.35
C ASP A 167 0.85 -31.89 -2.12
N SER A 168 -0.06 -32.73 -1.60
CA SER A 168 -0.82 -32.44 -0.37
C SER A 168 -0.02 -32.65 0.92
N ASP A 169 1.31 -32.86 0.85
CA ASP A 169 2.12 -33.02 2.05
C ASP A 169 2.44 -31.65 2.68
N VAL A 170 2.87 -31.69 3.94
CA VAL A 170 3.24 -30.50 4.71
C VAL A 170 4.64 -30.62 5.31
N LEU A 171 5.36 -29.51 5.35
CA LEU A 171 6.67 -29.41 5.99
C LEU A 171 6.52 -28.99 7.46
N LYS A 172 6.83 -29.90 8.40
CA LYS A 172 6.84 -29.60 9.84
C LYS A 172 8.21 -29.10 10.33
N SER A 173 8.32 -27.82 10.64
CA SER A 173 9.53 -27.17 11.18
C SER A 173 9.41 -26.91 12.68
N LYS A 174 10.39 -27.35 13.47
CA LYS A 174 10.40 -27.15 14.94
C LYS A 174 10.74 -25.71 15.30
N VAL A 175 9.80 -25.00 15.92
CA VAL A 175 9.98 -23.65 16.47
C VAL A 175 10.53 -23.71 17.88
N ALA A 176 9.93 -24.55 18.73
CA ALA A 176 10.31 -24.69 20.13
C ALA A 176 10.24 -26.14 20.60
N ARG A 177 11.15 -26.52 21.49
CA ARG A 177 11.24 -27.88 22.06
C ARG A 177 10.82 -27.88 23.52
N ASN A 178 10.50 -29.07 24.03
CA ASN A 178 10.16 -29.33 25.43
C ASN A 178 9.02 -28.43 25.91
N ILE A 179 7.94 -28.41 25.15
CA ILE A 179 6.71 -27.69 25.50
C ILE A 179 5.87 -28.61 26.36
N ASP A 180 5.42 -28.11 27.50
CA ASP A 180 4.65 -28.88 28.45
C ASP A 180 3.14 -28.74 28.19
N ASN A 181 2.69 -27.56 27.75
CA ASN A 181 1.29 -27.31 27.41
C ASN A 181 1.17 -26.10 26.47
N VAL A 182 0.10 -26.04 25.66
CA VAL A 182 -0.30 -24.89 24.85
C VAL A 182 -1.81 -24.69 25.00
N ILE A 183 -2.24 -23.43 25.08
CA ILE A 183 -3.65 -23.04 24.99
C ILE A 183 -3.74 -21.78 24.12
N ILE A 184 -4.57 -21.80 23.08
CA ILE A 184 -4.84 -20.67 22.19
C ILE A 184 -6.32 -20.30 22.31
N ARG A 185 -6.61 -19.04 22.64
CA ARG A 185 -7.96 -18.53 22.87
C ARG A 185 -8.29 -17.40 21.90
N PHE A 186 -9.56 -17.31 21.53
CA PHE A 186 -10.03 -16.39 20.50
C PHE A 186 -11.23 -15.60 21.01
N TRP A 187 -11.32 -14.34 20.58
CA TRP A 187 -12.49 -13.47 20.82
C TRP A 187 -12.84 -12.70 19.56
N ASP A 188 -14.11 -12.35 19.44
CA ASP A 188 -14.66 -11.58 18.34
C ASP A 188 -14.49 -10.06 18.52
N LYS A 189 -15.16 -9.27 17.66
CA LYS A 189 -15.15 -7.80 17.69
C LYS A 189 -15.85 -7.18 18.89
N ASP A 190 -16.81 -7.88 19.47
CA ASP A 190 -17.60 -7.41 20.61
C ASP A 190 -16.93 -7.84 21.93
N GLY A 191 -15.88 -8.67 21.85
CA GLY A 191 -15.13 -9.19 22.98
C GLY A 191 -15.71 -10.50 23.52
N ASP A 192 -16.61 -11.13 22.77
CA ASP A 192 -17.21 -12.40 23.12
C ASP A 192 -16.26 -13.56 22.74
N PRO A 193 -16.18 -14.61 23.59
CA PRO A 193 -15.30 -15.75 23.37
C PRO A 193 -15.75 -16.58 22.16
N LEU A 194 -14.79 -17.00 21.34
CA LEU A 194 -15.01 -17.92 20.22
C LEU A 194 -14.51 -19.35 20.56
N PRO A 195 -15.19 -20.41 20.08
CA PRO A 195 -16.37 -20.35 19.22
C PRO A 195 -17.65 -19.92 19.96
N ASN A 196 -18.68 -19.49 19.24
CA ASN A 196 -19.94 -19.07 19.85
C ASN A 196 -20.54 -20.22 20.70
N GLY A 197 -20.84 -19.91 21.97
CA GLY A 197 -21.33 -20.90 22.93
C GLY A 197 -20.24 -21.79 23.56
N VAL A 198 -18.95 -21.48 23.38
CA VAL A 198 -17.85 -22.17 24.05
C VAL A 198 -18.02 -22.13 25.57
N ALA A 199 -17.64 -23.22 26.24
CA ALA A 199 -17.60 -23.25 27.69
C ALA A 199 -16.59 -22.23 28.21
N VAL A 200 -16.97 -21.46 29.23
CA VAL A 200 -16.08 -20.47 29.86
C VAL A 200 -15.93 -20.74 31.35
N ASP A 201 -14.79 -20.34 31.92
CA ASP A 201 -14.58 -20.37 33.36
C ASP A 201 -15.26 -19.19 34.08
N SER A 202 -15.00 -19.05 35.39
CA SER A 202 -15.60 -17.99 36.21
C SER A 202 -15.26 -16.57 35.76
N ASP A 203 -14.18 -16.40 34.99
CA ASP A 203 -13.70 -15.11 34.50
C ASP A 203 -14.12 -14.86 33.04
N GLY A 204 -14.92 -15.76 32.45
CA GLY A 204 -15.37 -15.66 31.06
C GLY A 204 -14.32 -16.10 30.05
N VAL A 205 -13.30 -16.84 30.47
CA VAL A 205 -12.22 -17.30 29.59
C VAL A 205 -12.59 -18.64 28.94
N PRO A 206 -12.42 -18.81 27.61
CA PRO A 206 -12.67 -20.08 26.93
C PRO A 206 -11.93 -21.27 27.56
N VAL A 207 -12.66 -22.37 27.75
CA VAL A 207 -12.17 -23.62 28.33
C VAL A 207 -11.97 -24.67 27.24
N PRO A 208 -10.73 -25.10 26.94
CA PRO A 208 -10.44 -26.21 26.03
C PRO A 208 -11.13 -27.53 26.44
N PRO A 209 -11.32 -28.48 25.50
CA PRO A 209 -10.95 -28.40 24.09
C PRO A 209 -12.03 -27.72 23.25
N TYR A 210 -11.62 -27.03 22.18
CA TYR A 210 -12.54 -26.48 21.18
C TYR A 210 -11.83 -26.24 19.84
N THR A 211 -12.62 -26.26 18.77
CA THR A 211 -12.21 -25.86 17.42
C THR A 211 -13.16 -24.77 16.95
N ILE A 212 -12.61 -23.74 16.33
CA ILE A 212 -13.38 -22.65 15.72
C ILE A 212 -13.97 -23.15 14.40
N PRO A 213 -15.29 -23.07 14.19
CA PRO A 213 -15.90 -23.47 12.92
C PRO A 213 -15.57 -22.46 11.81
N ASP A 214 -15.62 -22.92 10.55
CA ASP A 214 -15.12 -22.17 9.39
C ASP A 214 -15.81 -20.82 9.15
N ASP A 215 -17.07 -20.70 9.57
CA ASP A 215 -17.88 -19.49 9.51
C ASP A 215 -17.45 -18.45 10.54
N GLU A 216 -16.90 -18.87 11.69
CA GLU A 216 -16.45 -17.97 12.77
C GLU A 216 -14.95 -17.60 12.69
N LEU A 217 -14.16 -18.25 11.82
CA LEU A 217 -12.73 -17.93 11.64
C LEU A 217 -12.48 -16.45 11.32
N ASN A 218 -13.41 -15.84 10.57
CA ASN A 218 -13.33 -14.43 10.19
C ASN A 218 -13.77 -13.47 11.29
N ASP A 219 -14.35 -13.95 12.38
CA ASP A 219 -14.76 -13.14 13.52
C ASP A 219 -13.63 -12.89 14.50
N ILE A 220 -12.54 -13.67 14.44
CA ILE A 220 -11.36 -13.53 15.31
C ILE A 220 -10.81 -12.09 15.27
N ARG A 221 -10.78 -11.40 16.42
CA ARG A 221 -10.18 -10.06 16.63
C ARG A 221 -9.14 -10.03 17.74
N LYS A 222 -9.11 -11.03 18.60
CA LYS A 222 -8.07 -11.20 19.62
C LYS A 222 -7.67 -12.67 19.66
N VAL A 223 -6.36 -12.91 19.65
CA VAL A 223 -5.75 -14.22 19.87
C VAL A 223 -4.88 -14.11 21.13
N GLU A 224 -5.11 -15.00 22.08
CA GLU A 224 -4.29 -15.15 23.27
C GLU A 224 -3.68 -16.55 23.30
N MET A 225 -2.36 -16.62 23.44
CA MET A 225 -1.64 -17.89 23.51
C MET A 225 -0.92 -17.97 24.84
N ASP A 226 -1.20 -19.04 25.59
CA ASP A 226 -0.40 -19.47 26.74
C ASP A 226 0.44 -20.68 26.32
N ILE A 227 1.76 -20.60 26.47
CA ILE A 227 2.68 -21.72 26.27
C ILE A 227 3.47 -21.98 27.54
N VAL A 228 3.41 -23.22 28.02
CA VAL A 228 4.20 -23.69 29.18
C VAL A 228 5.42 -24.40 28.63
N THR A 229 6.60 -23.87 28.91
CA THR A 229 7.88 -24.53 28.59
C THR A 229 8.34 -25.40 29.74
N ARG A 230 9.11 -26.45 29.46
CA ARG A 230 9.71 -27.35 30.45
C ARG A 230 11.22 -27.50 30.22
N SER A 231 12.01 -27.60 31.29
CA SER A 231 13.43 -27.90 31.17
C SER A 231 13.64 -29.26 30.51
N LYS A 232 14.71 -29.40 29.72
CA LYS A 232 15.02 -30.68 29.06
C LYS A 232 15.28 -31.81 30.06
N ASP A 233 16.02 -31.50 31.12
CA ASP A 233 16.40 -32.45 32.16
C ASP A 233 15.89 -31.95 33.53
N GLU A 234 15.89 -32.84 34.51
CA GLU A 234 15.59 -32.53 35.92
C GLU A 234 16.63 -31.59 36.53
N ASP A 235 16.23 -30.77 37.51
CA ASP A 235 17.15 -29.94 38.27
C ASP A 235 18.18 -30.84 39.00
N PRO A 236 19.49 -30.59 38.84
CA PRO A 236 20.54 -31.34 39.55
C PRO A 236 20.46 -31.29 41.09
N ASN A 237 19.66 -30.38 41.65
CA ASN A 237 19.29 -30.32 43.05
C ASN A 237 18.12 -31.27 43.34
N ALA A 238 18.43 -32.41 43.98
CA ALA A 238 17.44 -33.42 44.34
C ALA A 238 16.30 -32.94 45.28
N ASN A 239 16.43 -31.76 45.90
CA ASN A 239 15.38 -31.17 46.72
C ASN A 239 14.45 -30.23 45.93
N PHE A 240 14.76 -29.97 44.66
CA PHE A 240 13.92 -29.16 43.81
C PHE A 240 12.71 -29.97 43.35
N VAL A 241 11.53 -29.42 43.61
CA VAL A 241 10.25 -29.96 43.20
C VAL A 241 9.43 -28.82 42.64
N ASN A 242 8.87 -29.03 41.47
CA ASN A 242 7.92 -28.16 40.82
C ASN A 242 6.59 -28.90 40.72
N SER A 243 5.54 -28.30 41.27
CA SER A 243 4.21 -28.91 41.29
C SER A 243 3.13 -27.92 40.88
N GLY A 244 2.12 -28.39 40.15
CA GLY A 244 1.01 -27.57 39.67
C GLY A 244 -0.04 -28.41 38.94
N THR A 245 -1.04 -27.74 38.39
CA THR A 245 -2.15 -28.36 37.65
C THR A 245 -2.22 -27.79 36.24
N TYR A 246 -2.59 -28.61 35.26
CA TYR A 246 -2.90 -28.14 33.92
C TYR A 246 -4.32 -27.59 33.86
N TYR A 247 -4.56 -26.70 32.90
CA TYR A 247 -5.90 -26.21 32.62
C TYR A 247 -6.77 -27.37 32.10
N SER A 248 -8.03 -27.41 32.51
CA SER A 248 -8.93 -28.51 32.15
C SER A 248 -9.09 -28.59 30.62
N GLY A 249 -8.97 -29.78 30.07
CA GLY A 249 -9.19 -30.05 28.64
C GLY A 249 -8.08 -29.56 27.71
N SER A 250 -6.99 -28.99 28.22
CA SER A 250 -5.83 -28.64 27.39
C SER A 250 -5.07 -29.88 26.93
N VAL A 251 -4.22 -29.73 25.93
CA VAL A 251 -3.44 -30.84 25.33
C VAL A 251 -2.62 -31.66 26.34
N ALA A 252 -2.10 -31.05 27.41
CA ALA A 252 -1.39 -31.78 28.48
C ALA A 252 -2.28 -32.76 29.26
N THR A 253 -3.60 -32.60 29.20
CA THR A 253 -4.58 -33.47 29.87
C THR A 253 -5.16 -34.56 28.96
N THR A 254 -4.91 -34.49 27.65
CA THR A 254 -5.49 -35.40 26.63
C THR A 254 -4.94 -36.83 26.70
N GLY A 255 -3.72 -37.02 27.24
CA GLY A 255 -3.14 -38.34 27.50
C GLY A 255 -2.46 -38.48 28.86
N GLY A 256 -2.47 -37.42 29.68
CA GLY A 256 -1.62 -37.33 30.87
C GLY A 256 -2.31 -36.96 32.17
N SER A 257 -1.49 -36.83 33.21
CA SER A 257 -1.95 -36.38 34.53
C SER A 257 -2.39 -34.92 34.46
N SER A 258 -3.53 -34.59 35.06
CA SER A 258 -4.02 -33.20 35.21
C SER A 258 -3.15 -32.34 36.14
N SER A 259 -2.07 -32.91 36.67
CA SER A 259 -1.11 -32.26 37.55
C SER A 259 0.30 -32.79 37.34
N TYR A 260 1.28 -31.98 37.67
CA TYR A 260 2.69 -32.36 37.70
C TYR A 260 3.24 -32.17 39.11
N ASN A 261 4.20 -33.02 39.47
CA ASN A 261 4.95 -32.95 40.72
C ASN A 261 6.28 -33.66 40.49
N ASP A 262 7.24 -32.94 39.90
CA ASP A 262 8.50 -33.49 39.43
C ASP A 262 9.65 -32.47 39.61
N SER A 263 10.86 -32.84 39.20
CA SER A 263 12.04 -31.97 39.33
C SER A 263 12.34 -31.15 38.08
N TYR A 264 11.39 -30.96 37.17
CA TYR A 264 11.59 -30.15 35.96
C TYR A 264 11.15 -28.69 36.18
N HIS A 265 11.94 -27.75 35.65
CA HIS A 265 11.54 -26.34 35.64
C HIS A 265 10.44 -26.13 34.60
N ARG A 266 9.51 -25.21 34.90
CA ARG A 266 8.47 -24.78 33.97
C ARG A 266 8.32 -23.27 34.03
N GLU A 267 8.03 -22.68 32.89
CA GLU A 267 7.75 -21.24 32.77
C GLU A 267 6.67 -21.03 31.71
N THR A 268 5.64 -20.25 32.07
CA THR A 268 4.53 -19.89 31.18
C THR A 268 4.84 -18.56 30.48
N TYR A 269 4.63 -18.54 29.17
CA TYR A 269 4.70 -17.35 28.35
C TYR A 269 3.33 -17.08 27.76
N THR A 270 2.84 -15.86 27.92
CA THR A 270 1.56 -15.41 27.38
C THR A 270 1.80 -14.37 26.29
N ALA A 271 1.16 -14.55 25.14
CA ALA A 271 1.06 -13.55 24.09
C ALA A 271 -0.40 -13.19 23.85
N ILE A 272 -0.67 -11.89 23.72
CA ILE A 272 -1.97 -11.37 23.30
C ILE A 272 -1.73 -10.53 22.06
N SER A 273 -2.43 -10.85 20.99
CA SER A 273 -2.28 -10.18 19.70
C SER A 273 -3.61 -10.03 18.99
N SER A 274 -3.69 -9.06 18.09
CA SER A 274 -4.85 -8.80 17.25
C SER A 274 -4.41 -8.67 15.80
N PRO A 275 -5.19 -9.22 14.85
CA PRO A 275 -4.93 -9.02 13.43
C PRO A 275 -5.09 -7.55 13.06
N ARG A 276 -4.17 -7.04 12.23
CA ARG A 276 -4.19 -5.64 11.78
C ARG A 276 -4.90 -5.47 10.43
N ASN A 277 -4.91 -6.52 9.61
CA ASN A 277 -5.45 -6.47 8.25
C ASN A 277 -6.90 -6.93 8.24
N LEU A 278 -7.80 -6.09 8.75
CA LEU A 278 -9.23 -6.38 8.85
C LEU A 278 -10.01 -6.23 7.52
N VAL A 279 -9.36 -5.73 6.47
CA VAL A 279 -9.98 -5.21 5.24
C VAL A 279 -10.23 -6.29 4.16
N THR A 280 -9.74 -7.52 4.34
CA THR A 280 -10.23 -8.66 3.55
C THR A 280 -11.69 -8.89 3.96
N SER A 281 -12.60 -8.24 3.25
CA SER A 281 -14.03 -8.32 3.55
C SER A 281 -14.44 -9.79 3.44
N PRO A 282 -14.96 -10.40 4.52
CA PRO A 282 -15.08 -11.85 4.62
C PRO A 282 -16.11 -12.46 3.65
N TRP A 283 -16.90 -11.60 3.00
CA TRP A 283 -17.90 -11.95 1.99
C TRP A 283 -17.48 -11.59 0.56
N GLY A 284 -16.31 -10.97 0.35
CA GLY A 284 -15.78 -10.67 -0.98
C GLY A 284 -15.54 -9.19 -1.29
N LYS A 285 -15.19 -8.88 -2.54
CA LYS A 285 -14.80 -7.53 -2.98
C LYS A 285 -15.31 -7.21 -4.38
N ILE A 286 -15.29 -5.92 -4.74
CA ILE A 286 -15.52 -5.45 -6.10
C ILE A 286 -14.29 -4.68 -6.58
N SER A 287 -13.76 -5.04 -7.74
CA SER A 287 -12.67 -4.33 -8.41
C SER A 287 -13.20 -3.60 -9.64
N LEU A 288 -12.60 -2.45 -9.97
CA LEU A 288 -12.99 -1.66 -11.13
C LEU A 288 -11.79 -1.44 -12.04
N VAL A 289 -12.03 -1.55 -13.35
CA VAL A 289 -11.06 -1.24 -14.41
C VAL A 289 -11.74 -0.36 -15.45
N ALA A 290 -11.09 0.76 -15.81
CA ALA A 290 -11.49 1.63 -16.90
C ALA A 290 -10.67 1.33 -18.16
N SER A 291 -11.31 1.35 -19.33
CA SER A 291 -10.68 1.13 -20.63
C SER A 291 -11.29 2.06 -21.69
N PRO A 292 -10.54 3.09 -22.15
CA PRO A 292 -9.22 3.48 -21.68
C PRO A 292 -9.25 4.09 -20.26
N THR A 293 -8.14 4.08 -19.54
CA THR A 293 -8.01 4.73 -18.22
C THR A 293 -7.95 6.26 -18.32
N GLU A 294 -7.57 6.76 -19.49
CA GLU A 294 -7.53 8.18 -19.84
C GLU A 294 -8.32 8.40 -21.12
N VAL A 295 -9.19 9.42 -21.13
CA VAL A 295 -10.03 9.76 -22.28
C VAL A 295 -9.60 11.12 -22.81
N SER A 296 -9.17 11.18 -24.07
CA SER A 296 -8.69 12.40 -24.71
C SER A 296 -9.65 12.90 -25.78
N CYS A 297 -9.96 14.19 -25.79
CA CYS A 297 -10.81 14.79 -26.83
C CYS A 297 -10.23 14.50 -28.23
N PRO A 298 -11.02 14.04 -29.22
CA PRO A 298 -12.49 14.06 -29.25
C PRO A 298 -13.19 12.84 -28.66
N ASP A 299 -12.46 11.82 -28.21
CA ASP A 299 -13.07 10.68 -27.55
C ASP A 299 -13.71 11.16 -26.25
N SER A 300 -14.89 10.64 -25.92
CA SER A 300 -15.69 11.13 -24.79
C SER A 300 -16.13 10.00 -23.87
N SER A 301 -15.60 8.79 -24.04
CA SER A 301 -16.11 7.65 -23.27
C SER A 301 -15.02 6.68 -22.83
N SER A 302 -15.21 6.12 -21.63
CA SER A 302 -14.47 4.96 -21.14
C SER A 302 -15.44 3.83 -20.79
N THR A 303 -15.07 2.60 -21.14
CA THR A 303 -15.80 1.42 -20.69
C THR A 303 -15.27 1.00 -19.34
N ILE A 304 -16.17 0.83 -18.38
CA ILE A 304 -15.84 0.37 -17.04
C ILE A 304 -16.26 -1.09 -16.91
N THR A 305 -15.35 -1.91 -16.40
CA THR A 305 -15.65 -3.28 -15.96
C THR A 305 -15.54 -3.36 -14.44
N ALA A 306 -16.63 -3.77 -13.79
CA ALA A 306 -16.67 -4.16 -12.40
C ALA A 306 -16.55 -5.68 -12.29
N SER A 307 -15.59 -6.17 -11.51
CA SER A 307 -15.42 -7.59 -11.18
C SER A 307 -15.79 -7.82 -9.74
N VAL A 308 -16.90 -8.51 -9.51
CA VAL A 308 -17.39 -8.86 -8.16
C VAL A 308 -16.96 -10.28 -7.85
N VAL A 309 -16.26 -10.46 -6.74
CA VAL A 309 -15.82 -11.77 -6.24
C VAL A 309 -16.33 -12.01 -4.83
N ASP A 310 -16.53 -13.26 -4.45
CA ASP A 310 -16.94 -13.71 -3.11
C ASP A 310 -15.75 -13.72 -2.12
N GLY A 311 -16.00 -14.24 -0.91
CA GLY A 311 -15.03 -14.30 0.18
C GLY A 311 -13.83 -15.22 -0.10
N ASP A 312 -13.94 -16.13 -1.06
CA ASP A 312 -12.85 -16.99 -1.51
C ASP A 312 -12.08 -16.34 -2.69
N GLY A 313 -12.63 -15.28 -3.28
CA GLY A 313 -12.05 -14.57 -4.42
C GLY A 313 -12.57 -15.08 -5.77
N GLU A 314 -13.61 -15.93 -5.76
CA GLU A 314 -14.26 -16.42 -6.98
C GLU A 314 -15.27 -15.43 -7.52
N GLY A 315 -15.36 -15.34 -8.84
CA GLY A 315 -16.36 -14.50 -9.50
C GLY A 315 -17.77 -14.94 -9.12
N VAL A 316 -18.57 -14.01 -8.58
CA VAL A 316 -19.95 -14.31 -8.19
C VAL A 316 -20.79 -14.79 -9.38
N HIS A 317 -21.84 -15.56 -9.11
CA HIS A 317 -22.73 -16.04 -10.15
C HIS A 317 -23.32 -14.90 -10.99
N SER A 318 -23.75 -15.22 -12.22
CA SER A 318 -24.42 -14.25 -13.07
C SER A 318 -25.75 -13.79 -12.45
N GLY A 319 -26.11 -12.52 -12.63
CA GLY A 319 -27.35 -11.95 -12.13
C GLY A 319 -27.22 -11.10 -10.85
N VAL A 320 -26.03 -10.98 -10.25
CA VAL A 320 -25.79 -10.03 -9.15
C VAL A 320 -25.82 -8.61 -9.70
N THR A 321 -26.68 -7.76 -9.13
CA THR A 321 -26.83 -6.38 -9.59
C THR A 321 -25.66 -5.50 -9.12
N VAL A 322 -24.97 -4.86 -10.07
CA VAL A 322 -23.95 -3.85 -9.82
C VAL A 322 -24.50 -2.48 -10.18
N ASN A 323 -24.50 -1.55 -9.22
CA ASN A 323 -24.93 -0.16 -9.42
C ASN A 323 -23.71 0.73 -9.62
N PHE A 324 -23.75 1.58 -10.64
CA PHE A 324 -22.69 2.50 -11.01
C PHE A 324 -23.12 3.95 -10.75
N ASN A 325 -22.19 4.77 -10.26
CA ASN A 325 -22.40 6.20 -10.05
C ASN A 325 -21.12 6.96 -10.40
N THR A 326 -21.23 8.23 -10.81
CA THR A 326 -20.11 9.07 -11.19
C THR A 326 -20.23 10.47 -10.58
N SER A 327 -19.10 11.09 -10.25
CA SER A 327 -19.07 12.49 -9.78
C SER A 327 -19.28 13.50 -10.90
N ASP A 328 -18.96 13.13 -12.14
CA ASP A 328 -19.02 13.98 -13.34
C ASP A 328 -19.29 13.11 -14.59
N GLY A 329 -19.81 13.70 -15.65
CA GLY A 329 -20.30 12.99 -16.83
C GLY A 329 -21.55 12.14 -16.54
N THR A 330 -21.80 11.15 -17.39
CA THR A 330 -22.96 10.26 -17.33
C THR A 330 -22.56 8.80 -17.46
N VAL A 331 -23.23 7.91 -16.73
CA VAL A 331 -23.03 6.46 -16.83
C VAL A 331 -24.24 5.78 -17.45
N SER A 332 -24.01 4.87 -18.38
CA SER A 332 -25.08 4.09 -19.00
C SER A 332 -24.61 2.68 -19.37
N PRO A 333 -25.30 1.62 -18.89
CA PRO A 333 -26.40 1.67 -17.92
C PRO A 333 -25.91 2.02 -16.50
N ALA A 334 -26.73 2.71 -15.71
CA ALA A 334 -26.43 3.02 -14.30
C ALA A 334 -26.49 1.81 -13.36
N SER A 335 -27.03 0.68 -13.84
CA SER A 335 -27.05 -0.59 -13.14
C SER A 335 -26.98 -1.72 -14.16
N ASN A 336 -26.17 -2.73 -13.91
CA ASN A 336 -26.03 -3.89 -14.78
C ASN A 336 -25.79 -5.16 -13.96
N ALA A 337 -26.20 -6.32 -14.50
CA ALA A 337 -26.02 -7.59 -13.82
C ALA A 337 -24.64 -8.19 -14.15
N THR A 338 -24.06 -8.91 -13.19
CA THR A 338 -22.86 -9.72 -13.43
C THR A 338 -23.13 -10.80 -14.47
N VAL A 339 -22.13 -11.08 -15.31
CA VAL A 339 -22.10 -12.16 -16.30
C VAL A 339 -20.76 -12.91 -16.21
N GLY A 340 -20.79 -14.20 -16.52
CA GLY A 340 -19.57 -15.03 -16.47
C GLY A 340 -18.98 -15.08 -15.05
N ALA A 341 -17.68 -14.80 -14.93
CA ALA A 341 -16.92 -14.77 -13.68
C ALA A 341 -17.16 -13.48 -12.85
N GLY A 342 -18.43 -13.10 -12.64
CA GLY A 342 -18.78 -11.96 -11.78
C GLY A 342 -18.60 -10.56 -12.38
N ASN A 343 -18.52 -10.43 -13.70
CA ASN A 343 -18.24 -9.13 -14.35
C ASN A 343 -19.51 -8.38 -14.76
N ALA A 344 -19.61 -7.09 -14.46
CA ALA A 344 -20.64 -6.19 -14.97
C ALA A 344 -20.00 -4.97 -15.62
N THR A 345 -20.56 -4.46 -16.72
CA THR A 345 -19.98 -3.33 -17.46
C THR A 345 -20.91 -2.13 -17.54
N THR A 346 -20.34 -0.92 -17.57
CA THR A 346 -21.02 0.33 -17.90
C THR A 346 -20.13 1.20 -18.78
N THR A 347 -20.70 2.22 -19.43
CA THR A 347 -19.93 3.24 -20.16
C THR A 347 -20.06 4.57 -19.43
N LEU A 348 -18.92 5.14 -19.03
CA LEU A 348 -18.83 6.52 -18.59
C LEU A 348 -18.66 7.40 -19.84
N THR A 349 -19.59 8.33 -20.05
CA THR A 349 -19.55 9.32 -21.13
C THR A 349 -19.38 10.70 -20.52
N TYR A 350 -18.39 11.43 -21.00
CA TYR A 350 -18.03 12.76 -20.56
C TYR A 350 -18.54 13.84 -21.49
N ASP A 351 -18.84 15.00 -20.92
CA ASP A 351 -19.30 16.18 -21.64
C ASP A 351 -18.16 17.19 -21.77
N TRP A 352 -17.67 17.39 -22.99
CA TRP A 352 -16.56 18.30 -23.28
C TRP A 352 -16.97 19.78 -23.34
N GLU A 353 -18.21 20.15 -22.99
CA GLU A 353 -18.65 21.55 -22.99
C GLU A 353 -17.84 22.44 -22.02
N SER A 354 -17.40 21.88 -20.88
CA SER A 354 -16.48 22.51 -19.94
C SER A 354 -15.31 21.56 -19.68
N PRO A 355 -14.05 22.00 -19.60
CA PRO A 355 -12.93 21.12 -19.27
C PRO A 355 -13.04 20.54 -17.84
N SER A 356 -12.74 19.26 -17.63
CA SER A 356 -12.67 18.62 -16.31
C SER A 356 -11.44 17.72 -16.28
N VAL A 357 -10.89 17.53 -15.09
CA VAL A 357 -9.60 16.83 -14.93
C VAL A 357 -9.83 15.35 -14.64
N SER A 358 -10.92 15.01 -13.95
CA SER A 358 -11.23 13.62 -13.60
C SER A 358 -12.69 13.45 -13.16
N ALA A 359 -13.31 12.31 -13.48
CA ALA A 359 -14.50 11.84 -12.78
C ALA A 359 -14.16 10.67 -11.85
N THR A 360 -14.74 10.66 -10.65
CA THR A 360 -14.69 9.48 -9.78
C THR A 360 -15.88 8.59 -10.10
N LEU A 361 -15.60 7.39 -10.60
CA LEU A 361 -16.61 6.39 -10.86
C LEU A 361 -16.62 5.35 -9.75
N SER A 362 -17.79 5.12 -9.18
CA SER A 362 -18.02 4.15 -8.11
C SER A 362 -18.96 3.03 -8.57
N ALA A 363 -18.75 1.85 -8.01
CA ALA A 363 -19.63 0.71 -8.19
C ALA A 363 -19.94 0.06 -6.84
N SER A 364 -21.15 -0.49 -6.71
CA SER A 364 -21.58 -1.23 -5.52
C SER A 364 -22.43 -2.44 -5.89
N ALA A 365 -22.30 -3.50 -5.11
CA ALA A 365 -23.11 -4.71 -5.21
C ALA A 365 -23.44 -5.26 -3.82
N LEU A 366 -24.42 -6.16 -3.74
CA LEU A 366 -24.72 -6.94 -2.55
C LEU A 366 -24.32 -8.40 -2.82
N ILE A 367 -23.47 -8.96 -1.95
CA ILE A 367 -23.12 -10.38 -1.97
C ILE A 367 -24.02 -11.09 -0.95
N ASP A 368 -24.73 -12.12 -1.41
CA ASP A 368 -25.59 -12.95 -0.56
C ASP A 368 -24.75 -14.02 0.13
N ILE A 369 -24.67 -13.96 1.45
CA ILE A 369 -24.11 -15.00 2.30
C ILE A 369 -25.24 -15.51 3.20
N ASP A 370 -25.62 -16.77 3.03
CA ASP A 370 -26.67 -17.45 3.80
C ASP A 370 -28.02 -16.73 3.87
N GLY A 371 -28.39 -16.00 2.81
CA GLY A 371 -29.65 -15.26 2.69
C GLY A 371 -29.58 -13.82 3.22
N GLU A 372 -28.41 -13.36 3.67
CA GLU A 372 -28.15 -11.99 4.09
C GLU A 372 -27.23 -11.27 3.08
N GLY A 373 -27.64 -10.07 2.65
CA GLY A 373 -26.92 -9.30 1.65
C GLY A 373 -25.89 -8.36 2.27
N TYR A 374 -24.62 -8.57 1.98
CA TYR A 374 -23.50 -7.74 2.44
C TYR A 374 -23.01 -6.79 1.34
N PRO A 375 -22.82 -5.49 1.62
CA PRO A 375 -22.39 -4.54 0.62
C PRO A 375 -20.89 -4.67 0.32
N VAL A 376 -20.57 -4.64 -0.97
CA VAL A 376 -19.21 -4.39 -1.49
C VAL A 376 -19.24 -3.16 -2.38
N PHE A 377 -18.22 -2.30 -2.26
CA PHE A 377 -18.12 -1.08 -3.06
C PHE A 377 -16.66 -0.77 -3.37
N ASN A 378 -16.44 -0.09 -4.49
CA ASN A 378 -15.13 0.43 -4.88
C ASN A 378 -15.33 1.66 -5.78
N ALA A 379 -14.29 2.47 -5.92
CA ALA A 379 -14.28 3.62 -6.81
C ALA A 379 -12.91 3.80 -7.45
N ILE A 380 -12.90 4.21 -8.72
CA ILE A 380 -11.70 4.56 -9.47
C ILE A 380 -11.84 5.95 -10.07
N PRO A 381 -10.75 6.73 -10.13
CA PRO A 381 -10.71 7.92 -10.96
C PRO A 381 -10.60 7.52 -12.44
N VAL A 382 -11.30 8.25 -13.31
CA VAL A 382 -11.10 8.24 -14.75
C VAL A 382 -10.69 9.64 -15.15
N SER A 383 -9.49 9.78 -15.73
CA SER A 383 -8.95 11.07 -16.13
C SER A 383 -9.49 11.47 -17.49
N PHE A 384 -9.91 12.73 -17.60
CA PHE A 384 -10.27 13.35 -18.87
C PHE A 384 -9.15 14.29 -19.24
N ASN A 385 -8.43 13.91 -20.28
CA ASN A 385 -7.22 14.59 -20.69
C ASN A 385 -7.52 15.50 -21.89
N SER A 386 -7.23 16.77 -21.72
CA SER A 386 -6.85 17.67 -22.80
C SER A 386 -5.39 18.02 -22.57
N GLY A 387 -4.46 17.12 -22.93
CA GLY A 387 -3.11 17.17 -22.37
C GLY A 387 -3.04 16.61 -20.95
N ASN A 388 -2.14 17.13 -20.09
CA ASN A 388 -1.77 16.52 -18.79
C ASN A 388 -2.66 16.89 -17.57
N GLY A 389 -3.88 17.42 -17.77
CA GLY A 389 -4.78 17.86 -16.68
C GLY A 389 -5.52 19.15 -17.05
N ILE A 390 -5.75 20.06 -16.08
CA ILE A 390 -5.89 21.51 -16.39
C ILE A 390 -4.92 21.76 -17.53
N PHE A 391 -5.36 22.19 -18.72
CA PHE A 391 -4.45 22.22 -19.87
C PHE A 391 -3.28 23.13 -19.48
N THR A 392 -2.16 22.53 -19.11
CA THR A 392 -0.94 23.21 -18.68
C THR A 392 0.15 22.78 -19.62
N GLU A 393 0.84 23.77 -20.18
CA GLU A 393 1.97 23.56 -21.06
C GLU A 393 3.07 24.54 -20.64
N ASP A 394 4.14 24.02 -20.07
CA ASP A 394 5.33 24.76 -19.67
C ASP A 394 6.47 24.65 -20.71
N PHE A 395 6.31 23.79 -21.73
CA PHE A 395 7.31 23.52 -22.77
C PHE A 395 8.68 23.07 -22.23
N ASP A 396 8.75 22.59 -20.98
CA ASP A 396 10.01 22.22 -20.30
C ASP A 396 10.63 20.93 -20.87
N ASP A 397 9.81 20.10 -21.51
CA ASP A 397 10.22 18.91 -22.26
C ASP A 397 10.92 19.25 -23.59
N GLY A 398 10.79 20.50 -24.05
CA GLY A 398 11.45 21.01 -25.24
C GLY A 398 10.70 20.73 -26.54
N ASP A 399 9.44 20.31 -26.49
CA ASP A 399 8.58 20.15 -27.66
C ASP A 399 7.23 20.85 -27.50
N SER A 400 6.43 20.81 -28.56
CA SER A 400 5.11 21.45 -28.62
C SER A 400 4.06 20.43 -29.04
N ASP A 401 4.17 19.20 -28.53
CA ASP A 401 3.27 18.11 -28.89
C ASP A 401 1.81 18.48 -28.59
N GLY A 402 0.91 18.08 -29.48
CA GLY A 402 -0.51 18.46 -29.43
C GLY A 402 -0.86 19.84 -30.00
N TRP A 403 0.12 20.73 -30.19
CA TRP A 403 -0.12 22.02 -30.84
C TRP A 403 -0.20 21.89 -32.36
N THR A 404 -1.19 22.56 -32.96
CA THR A 404 -1.41 22.60 -34.41
C THR A 404 -1.12 23.99 -34.94
N GLU A 405 -0.07 24.10 -35.75
CA GLU A 405 0.43 25.36 -36.29
C GLU A 405 -0.18 25.71 -37.65
N GLU A 406 -0.57 26.98 -37.82
CA GLU A 406 -1.15 27.54 -39.03
C GLU A 406 -0.57 28.93 -39.33
N GLY A 407 -0.52 29.30 -40.62
CA GLY A 407 0.06 30.56 -41.09
C GLY A 407 1.48 30.41 -41.64
N ASP A 408 2.18 31.53 -41.75
CA ASP A 408 3.52 31.60 -42.35
C ASP A 408 4.64 31.67 -41.29
N ALA A 409 4.28 31.77 -40.00
CA ALA A 409 5.24 31.74 -38.91
C ALA A 409 5.91 30.37 -38.79
N ASN A 410 7.21 30.38 -38.54
CA ASN A 410 7.97 29.17 -38.28
C ASN A 410 8.11 28.96 -36.77
N TRP A 411 7.34 28.07 -36.18
CA TRP A 411 7.34 27.87 -34.73
C TRP A 411 8.43 26.90 -34.29
N ASN A 412 8.89 27.07 -33.06
CA ASN A 412 9.77 26.13 -32.39
C ASN A 412 9.75 26.35 -30.87
N VAL A 413 10.06 25.30 -30.11
CA VAL A 413 10.49 25.45 -28.72
C VAL A 413 12.00 25.68 -28.68
N ALA A 414 12.45 26.69 -27.95
CA ALA A 414 13.86 26.96 -27.71
C ALA A 414 14.07 27.49 -26.31
N SER A 415 15.08 26.93 -25.62
CA SER A 415 15.34 27.26 -24.22
C SER A 415 14.12 27.07 -23.33
N GLN A 416 13.38 25.96 -23.56
CA GLN A 416 12.16 25.59 -22.82
C GLN A 416 11.05 26.64 -22.95
N GLN A 417 10.98 27.32 -24.09
CA GLN A 417 9.98 28.36 -24.35
C GLN A 417 9.51 28.29 -25.78
N TYR A 418 8.21 28.45 -25.98
CA TYR A 418 7.61 28.40 -27.30
C TYR A 418 7.72 29.76 -28.00
N LYS A 419 8.04 29.77 -29.29
CA LYS A 419 8.23 31.01 -30.05
C LYS A 419 8.06 30.85 -31.54
N SER A 420 7.89 31.97 -32.24
CA SER A 420 8.14 32.04 -33.68
C SER A 420 9.60 32.41 -33.96
N ALA A 421 10.21 31.72 -34.91
CA ALA A 421 11.51 32.01 -35.49
C ALA A 421 11.44 32.97 -36.69
N SER A 422 10.24 33.35 -37.15
CA SER A 422 10.04 34.27 -38.29
C SER A 422 9.13 35.46 -37.97
N ASN A 423 9.26 36.54 -38.75
CA ASN A 423 8.49 37.78 -38.59
C ASN A 423 7.21 37.74 -39.44
N ASP A 424 6.46 36.66 -39.31
CA ASP A 424 5.26 36.39 -40.08
C ASP A 424 4.07 36.16 -39.15
N LYS A 425 2.85 36.29 -39.68
CA LYS A 425 1.64 35.93 -38.94
C LYS A 425 1.61 34.42 -38.73
N GLY A 426 1.47 34.03 -37.47
CA GLY A 426 1.35 32.64 -37.06
C GLY A 426 0.25 32.45 -36.05
N LEU A 427 -0.36 31.29 -36.09
CA LEU A 427 -1.25 30.78 -35.06
C LEU A 427 -0.82 29.37 -34.69
N SER A 428 -0.89 29.03 -33.41
CA SER A 428 -0.76 27.66 -32.96
C SER A 428 -1.92 27.34 -32.03
N SER A 429 -2.72 26.32 -32.34
CA SER A 429 -3.94 25.97 -31.59
C SER A 429 -3.80 24.64 -30.86
N ASN A 430 -4.46 24.52 -29.71
CA ASN A 430 -4.51 23.29 -28.93
C ASN A 430 -5.80 23.24 -28.09
N GLY A 431 -6.11 22.09 -27.49
CA GLY A 431 -7.32 21.88 -26.70
C GLY A 431 -8.50 21.33 -27.51
N CYS A 432 -9.68 21.38 -26.91
CA CYS A 432 -10.88 20.72 -27.44
C CYS A 432 -11.82 21.70 -28.17
N ALA A 433 -12.35 21.28 -29.33
CA ALA A 433 -13.26 22.12 -30.12
C ALA A 433 -14.65 22.30 -29.47
N SER A 434 -14.99 21.48 -28.47
CA SER A 434 -16.27 21.52 -27.75
C SER A 434 -16.29 22.51 -26.58
N TRP A 435 -15.13 23.02 -26.15
CA TRP A 435 -15.04 23.93 -25.01
C TRP A 435 -15.82 25.22 -25.25
N LYS A 436 -16.73 25.53 -24.33
CA LYS A 436 -17.55 26.75 -24.36
C LYS A 436 -17.01 27.80 -23.42
N ASP A 437 -16.91 27.45 -22.15
CA ASP A 437 -16.63 28.38 -21.06
C ASP A 437 -15.36 27.97 -20.32
N TYR A 438 -14.41 28.89 -20.30
CA TYR A 438 -13.09 28.64 -19.73
C TYR A 438 -12.33 29.95 -19.50
N GLU A 439 -11.34 29.85 -18.64
CA GLU A 439 -10.32 30.85 -18.41
C GLU A 439 -8.98 30.31 -18.90
N THR A 440 -8.20 31.12 -19.61
CA THR A 440 -6.86 30.73 -20.05
C THR A 440 -5.84 31.83 -19.78
N SER A 441 -4.62 31.43 -19.44
CA SER A 441 -3.50 32.34 -19.28
C SER A 441 -2.25 31.84 -19.98
N ILE A 442 -1.37 32.76 -20.30
CA ILE A 442 -0.05 32.50 -20.85
C ILE A 442 0.95 33.53 -20.33
N GLN A 443 2.17 33.12 -20.08
CA GLN A 443 3.27 34.05 -19.87
C GLN A 443 3.90 34.45 -21.19
N ILE A 444 4.10 35.74 -21.36
CA ILE A 444 4.62 36.36 -22.57
C ILE A 444 5.85 37.19 -22.20
N LYS A 445 6.98 36.91 -22.84
CA LYS A 445 8.21 37.68 -22.68
C LYS A 445 8.71 38.20 -24.01
N ARG A 446 8.88 39.52 -24.08
CA ARG A 446 9.39 40.19 -25.27
C ARG A 446 10.89 40.45 -25.16
N ASN A 447 11.66 40.01 -26.16
CA ASN A 447 13.11 40.15 -26.29
C ASN A 447 13.48 41.15 -27.41
N GLY A 448 13.22 42.44 -27.19
CA GLY A 448 13.37 43.49 -28.20
C GLY A 448 12.03 44.01 -28.70
N SER A 449 12.00 45.15 -29.38
CA SER A 449 10.74 45.83 -29.72
C SER A 449 9.92 45.11 -30.78
N LEU A 450 8.60 45.05 -30.57
CA LEU A 450 7.65 44.80 -31.67
C LEU A 450 7.71 45.98 -32.66
N GLY A 451 7.39 45.70 -33.91
CA GLY A 451 7.09 46.70 -34.93
C GLY A 451 5.70 47.33 -34.76
N THR A 452 5.49 48.53 -35.31
CA THR A 452 4.15 49.13 -35.36
C THR A 452 3.22 48.23 -36.18
N GLY A 453 2.09 47.85 -35.59
CA GLY A 453 1.13 46.92 -36.19
C GLY A 453 1.36 45.44 -35.86
N GLU A 454 2.45 45.11 -35.18
CA GLU A 454 2.68 43.75 -34.71
C GLU A 454 1.90 43.46 -33.42
N TYR A 455 1.58 42.19 -33.20
CA TYR A 455 0.85 41.72 -32.03
C TYR A 455 1.26 40.31 -31.60
N VAL A 456 0.96 40.01 -30.33
CA VAL A 456 1.12 38.70 -29.70
C VAL A 456 -0.01 38.46 -28.71
N GLY A 457 -0.46 37.23 -28.52
CA GLY A 457 -1.47 36.95 -27.50
C GLY A 457 -2.12 35.58 -27.59
N LEU A 458 -3.29 35.49 -26.96
CA LEU A 458 -4.14 34.31 -26.88
C LEU A 458 -5.24 34.35 -27.95
N VAL A 459 -5.57 33.16 -28.44
CA VAL A 459 -6.73 32.87 -29.26
C VAL A 459 -7.76 32.17 -28.40
N LEU A 460 -9.01 32.62 -28.49
CA LEU A 460 -10.15 32.06 -27.77
C LEU A 460 -11.20 31.61 -28.78
N ARG A 461 -11.90 30.51 -28.48
CA ARG A 461 -12.94 29.90 -29.31
C ARG A 461 -12.49 29.72 -30.77
N TYR A 462 -11.30 29.17 -30.95
CA TYR A 462 -10.72 28.89 -32.26
C TYR A 462 -11.59 27.88 -33.03
N GLN A 463 -12.14 28.33 -34.16
CA GLN A 463 -12.90 27.49 -35.10
C GLN A 463 -12.09 27.24 -36.38
N SER A 464 -11.39 28.26 -36.87
CA SER A 464 -10.47 28.18 -38.01
C SER A 464 -9.51 29.37 -38.01
N TYR A 465 -8.49 29.35 -38.86
CA TYR A 465 -7.54 30.45 -39.03
C TYR A 465 -8.19 31.81 -39.36
N THR A 466 -9.46 31.80 -39.78
CA THR A 466 -10.24 32.97 -40.15
C THR A 466 -11.40 33.30 -39.22
N GLN A 467 -11.66 32.50 -38.18
CA GLN A 467 -12.82 32.63 -37.28
C GLN A 467 -12.41 32.30 -35.85
N GLN A 468 -12.27 33.34 -35.03
CA GLN A 468 -11.73 33.25 -33.67
C GLN A 468 -11.82 34.59 -32.94
N TYR A 469 -11.71 34.56 -31.61
CA TYR A 469 -11.44 35.75 -30.82
C TYR A 469 -9.94 35.85 -30.48
N HIS A 470 -9.43 37.07 -30.33
CA HIS A 470 -8.09 37.30 -29.76
C HIS A 470 -8.19 38.12 -28.47
N ALA A 471 -7.43 37.73 -27.46
CA ALA A 471 -6.93 38.63 -26.44
C ALA A 471 -5.47 38.87 -26.75
N ARG A 472 -5.07 40.09 -27.11
CA ARG A 472 -3.71 40.34 -27.63
C ARG A 472 -3.12 41.66 -27.20
N ILE A 473 -1.79 41.69 -27.12
CA ILE A 473 -1.01 42.92 -27.00
C ILE A 473 -0.68 43.38 -28.42
N TYR A 474 -1.16 44.56 -28.79
CA TYR A 474 -0.95 45.18 -30.08
C TYR A 474 -0.07 46.41 -29.94
N CYS A 475 0.93 46.55 -30.82
CA CYS A 475 1.72 47.76 -30.87
C CYS A 475 1.05 48.84 -31.74
N THR A 476 0.57 49.90 -31.11
CA THR A 476 -0.02 51.06 -31.81
C THR A 476 1.04 52.02 -32.36
N LEU A 477 2.18 52.14 -31.67
CA LEU A 477 3.29 52.99 -32.09
C LEU A 477 4.61 52.45 -31.51
N CYS A 478 5.42 51.77 -32.32
CA CYS A 478 6.73 51.23 -31.92
C CYS A 478 7.85 51.68 -32.86
N THR A 479 7.82 52.95 -33.24
CA THR A 479 8.90 53.59 -33.97
C THR A 479 9.81 54.36 -33.02
N GLY A 480 11.13 54.27 -33.23
CA GLY A 480 12.12 55.02 -32.44
C GLY A 480 12.72 54.21 -31.30
N GLY A 481 13.02 54.87 -30.18
CA GLY A 481 13.62 54.22 -29.01
C GLY A 481 12.55 53.52 -28.14
N PRO A 482 12.89 52.47 -27.37
CA PRO A 482 11.92 51.70 -26.59
C PRO A 482 11.02 52.53 -25.65
N SER A 483 11.52 53.67 -25.15
CA SER A 483 10.77 54.56 -24.26
C SER A 483 9.61 55.32 -24.93
N THR A 484 9.51 55.31 -26.26
CA THR A 484 8.41 55.94 -27.01
C THR A 484 7.39 54.93 -27.51
N HIS A 485 7.55 53.65 -27.17
CA HIS A 485 6.69 52.58 -27.66
C HIS A 485 5.36 52.58 -26.90
N GLN A 486 4.27 52.33 -27.62
CA GLN A 486 2.91 52.28 -27.08
C GLN A 486 2.27 50.94 -27.40
N TYR A 487 1.78 50.29 -26.36
CA TYR A 487 1.11 49.00 -26.43
C TYR A 487 -0.31 49.13 -25.88
N VAL A 488 -1.22 48.37 -26.48
CA VAL A 488 -2.59 48.23 -25.99
C VAL A 488 -2.92 46.75 -25.85
N LEU A 489 -3.69 46.41 -24.82
CA LEU A 489 -4.40 45.15 -24.72
C LEU A 489 -5.71 45.28 -25.49
N GLU A 490 -6.00 44.37 -26.41
CA GLU A 490 -7.21 44.34 -27.23
C GLU A 490 -7.97 43.02 -27.05
N LEU A 491 -9.30 43.11 -27.08
CA LEU A 491 -10.18 42.00 -27.44
C LEU A 491 -10.66 42.20 -28.87
N VAL A 492 -10.51 41.18 -29.71
CA VAL A 492 -10.78 41.26 -31.16
C VAL A 492 -11.66 40.11 -31.59
N ASP A 493 -12.69 40.40 -32.39
CA ASP A 493 -13.39 39.41 -33.22
C ASP A 493 -12.71 39.35 -34.59
N TYR A 494 -12.10 38.21 -34.90
CA TYR A 494 -11.41 37.97 -36.14
C TYR A 494 -12.24 37.10 -37.08
N SER A 495 -12.87 37.76 -38.07
CA SER A 495 -13.63 37.10 -39.15
C SER A 495 -13.01 37.46 -40.51
N SER A 496 -11.88 36.84 -40.85
CA SER A 496 -11.02 37.20 -42.00
C SER A 496 -10.42 38.63 -41.96
N GLY A 497 -10.59 39.32 -40.83
CA GLY A 497 -10.12 40.68 -40.59
C GLY A 497 -10.46 41.10 -39.17
N ASP A 498 -9.71 42.06 -38.64
CA ASP A 498 -9.81 42.47 -37.24
C ASP A 498 -11.02 43.40 -37.01
N THR A 499 -11.88 43.03 -36.06
CA THR A 499 -12.86 43.93 -35.44
C THR A 499 -12.52 44.08 -33.97
N VAL A 500 -11.89 45.19 -33.59
CA VAL A 500 -11.54 45.47 -32.19
C VAL A 500 -12.83 45.74 -31.40
N LEU A 501 -13.10 44.91 -30.39
CA LEU A 501 -14.27 45.00 -29.52
C LEU A 501 -14.05 46.00 -28.39
N THR A 502 -12.87 45.98 -27.79
CA THR A 502 -12.43 46.92 -26.76
C THR A 502 -10.91 46.91 -26.64
N SER A 503 -10.33 47.99 -26.10
CA SER A 503 -8.89 48.13 -25.94
C SER A 503 -8.50 49.07 -24.78
N GLN A 504 -7.36 48.81 -24.15
CA GLN A 504 -6.78 49.67 -23.10
C GLN A 504 -5.25 49.76 -23.23
N SER A 505 -4.67 50.92 -22.91
CA SER A 505 -3.20 51.09 -22.88
C SER A 505 -2.56 50.27 -21.76
N VAL A 506 -1.43 49.62 -22.07
CA VAL A 506 -0.67 48.78 -21.13
C VAL A 506 0.83 49.07 -21.22
N THR A 507 1.55 48.69 -20.16
CA THR A 507 3.01 48.61 -20.18
C THR A 507 3.45 47.22 -20.61
N PHE A 508 4.52 47.12 -21.41
CA PHE A 508 5.08 45.85 -21.84
C PHE A 508 6.60 45.95 -22.00
N ASP A 509 7.27 45.86 -20.85
CA ASP A 509 8.72 45.99 -20.75
C ASP A 509 9.44 44.79 -21.38
N SER A 510 10.63 45.04 -21.92
CA SER A 510 11.42 43.98 -22.57
C SER A 510 12.23 43.19 -21.56
N GLY A 511 12.27 41.86 -21.72
CA GLY A 511 13.06 40.94 -20.91
C GLY A 511 12.33 40.46 -19.65
N ASP A 512 11.22 41.10 -19.29
CA ASP A 512 10.35 40.68 -18.21
C ASP A 512 9.21 39.80 -18.73
N PHE A 513 8.77 38.86 -17.90
CA PHE A 513 7.55 38.10 -18.14
C PHE A 513 6.32 38.90 -17.73
N TYR A 514 5.29 38.81 -18.58
CA TYR A 514 3.96 39.30 -18.31
C TYR A 514 2.96 38.18 -18.48
N THR A 515 1.96 38.14 -17.62
CA THR A 515 0.86 37.18 -17.75
C THR A 515 -0.28 37.86 -18.50
N LEU A 516 -0.66 37.27 -19.63
CA LEU A 516 -1.90 37.57 -20.32
C LEU A 516 -2.92 36.52 -19.91
N LYS A 517 -4.02 36.96 -19.33
CA LYS A 517 -5.11 36.10 -18.90
C LYS A 517 -6.40 36.56 -19.55
N ALA A 518 -7.19 35.63 -20.04
CA ALA A 518 -8.47 35.89 -20.67
C ALA A 518 -9.51 34.86 -20.23
N SER A 519 -10.77 35.25 -20.19
CA SER A 519 -11.89 34.34 -19.96
C SER A 519 -12.97 34.51 -21.01
N VAL A 520 -13.67 33.42 -21.29
CA VAL A 520 -14.90 33.43 -22.08
C VAL A 520 -15.95 32.68 -21.28
N GLU A 521 -17.06 33.35 -20.97
CA GLU A 521 -18.22 32.80 -20.26
C GLU A 521 -19.47 33.28 -20.99
N ASP A 522 -20.25 32.35 -21.55
CA ASP A 522 -21.35 32.65 -22.47
C ASP A 522 -20.88 33.54 -23.64
N ASP A 523 -21.38 34.77 -23.75
CA ASP A 523 -20.98 35.75 -24.76
C ASP A 523 -20.02 36.81 -24.21
N THR A 524 -19.57 36.69 -22.95
CA THR A 524 -18.71 37.68 -22.28
C THR A 524 -17.25 37.27 -22.42
N LEU A 525 -16.44 38.18 -22.95
CA LEU A 525 -14.99 38.05 -23.03
C LEU A 525 -14.34 39.03 -22.07
N ASN A 526 -13.38 38.54 -21.28
CA ASN A 526 -12.54 39.39 -20.43
C ASN A 526 -11.07 39.17 -20.74
N ALA A 527 -10.25 40.20 -20.54
CA ALA A 527 -8.80 40.07 -20.56
C ALA A 527 -8.14 41.00 -19.55
N LYS A 528 -7.01 40.56 -19.01
CA LYS A 528 -6.13 41.36 -18.16
C LYS A 528 -4.67 41.01 -18.39
N PHE A 529 -3.80 41.99 -18.15
CA PHE A 529 -2.38 41.89 -18.47
C PHE A 529 -1.52 42.59 -17.43
N TRP A 530 -0.63 41.84 -16.78
CA TRP A 530 0.23 42.36 -15.72
C TRP A 530 1.61 41.71 -15.76
N LYS A 531 2.59 42.35 -15.13
CA LYS A 531 3.93 41.78 -15.01
C LYS A 531 3.87 40.57 -14.09
N THR A 532 4.36 39.41 -14.51
CA THR A 532 4.20 38.13 -13.79
C THR A 532 4.81 38.16 -12.38
N SER A 533 5.83 38.99 -12.15
CA SER A 533 6.43 39.19 -10.82
C SER A 533 5.55 39.97 -9.83
N GLU A 534 4.45 40.52 -10.29
CA GLU A 534 3.49 41.30 -9.49
C GLU A 534 2.24 40.48 -9.17
N THR A 535 1.47 40.92 -8.17
CA THR A 535 0.21 40.26 -7.81
C THR A 535 -0.82 40.40 -8.93
N GLU A 536 -1.54 39.31 -9.23
CA GLU A 536 -2.65 39.31 -10.19
C GLU A 536 -3.69 40.39 -9.85
N PRO A 537 -4.07 41.26 -10.80
CA PRO A 537 -5.15 42.22 -10.62
C PRO A 537 -6.49 41.53 -10.31
N VAL A 538 -7.23 42.09 -9.35
CA VAL A 538 -8.55 41.59 -8.94
C VAL A 538 -9.57 41.78 -10.05
N ASP A 539 -9.61 42.99 -10.65
CA ASP A 539 -10.53 43.34 -11.71
C ASP A 539 -9.96 42.96 -13.09
N TRP A 540 -10.85 42.67 -14.04
CA TRP A 540 -10.49 42.55 -15.44
C TRP A 540 -10.16 43.94 -16.01
N ASP A 541 -9.09 44.04 -16.82
CA ASP A 541 -8.70 45.32 -17.44
C ASP A 541 -9.71 45.72 -18.52
N ILE A 542 -10.12 44.75 -19.34
CA ILE A 542 -11.09 44.96 -20.42
C ILE A 542 -12.14 43.85 -20.46
N THR A 543 -13.36 44.23 -20.81
CA THR A 543 -14.50 43.33 -20.99
C THR A 543 -15.26 43.72 -22.27
N ALA A 544 -15.72 42.72 -23.03
CA ALA A 544 -16.60 42.89 -24.17
C ALA A 544 -17.67 41.78 -24.22
N THR A 545 -18.74 42.01 -24.96
CA THR A 545 -19.77 40.99 -25.23
C THR A 545 -19.87 40.75 -26.73
N ASN A 546 -19.74 39.50 -27.15
CA ASN A 546 -19.83 39.10 -28.56
C ASN A 546 -20.24 37.61 -28.68
N ALA A 547 -21.17 37.32 -29.59
CA ALA A 547 -21.77 36.00 -29.80
C ALA A 547 -21.38 35.34 -31.14
N SER A 548 -20.31 35.80 -31.80
CA SER A 548 -19.83 35.28 -33.09
C SER A 548 -19.38 33.81 -33.00
N TYR A 549 -18.76 33.40 -31.88
CA TYR A 549 -18.28 32.03 -31.66
C TYR A 549 -18.73 31.54 -30.28
N THR A 550 -19.33 30.34 -30.21
CA THR A 550 -19.94 29.77 -28.98
C THR A 550 -19.09 28.67 -28.32
N GLN A 551 -18.10 28.14 -29.03
CA GLN A 551 -17.18 27.12 -28.53
C GLN A 551 -15.86 27.21 -29.30
N GLY A 552 -14.85 26.43 -28.94
CA GLY A 552 -13.65 26.21 -29.76
C GLY A 552 -12.38 26.03 -28.94
N LYS A 553 -11.29 25.74 -29.66
CA LYS A 553 -9.97 25.53 -29.07
C LYS A 553 -9.37 26.83 -28.52
N ILE A 554 -8.28 26.72 -27.77
CA ILE A 554 -7.40 27.85 -27.48
C ILE A 554 -6.25 27.91 -28.49
N GLY A 555 -5.50 28.99 -28.47
CA GLY A 555 -4.26 29.07 -29.22
C GLY A 555 -3.40 30.26 -28.85
N ILE A 556 -2.26 30.35 -29.51
CA ILE A 556 -1.31 31.45 -29.42
C ILE A 556 -1.25 32.10 -30.79
N ILE A 557 -1.26 33.43 -30.82
CA ILE A 557 -1.13 34.20 -32.05
C ILE A 557 0.08 35.14 -31.99
N VAL A 558 0.79 35.25 -33.11
CA VAL A 558 1.98 36.09 -33.26
C VAL A 558 2.00 36.75 -34.63
N SER A 559 2.71 37.87 -34.70
CA SER A 559 3.17 38.46 -35.97
C SER A 559 4.64 38.91 -35.91
N THR A 560 5.44 38.33 -35.01
CA THR A 560 6.80 38.76 -34.68
C THR A 560 7.62 37.57 -34.19
N ASN A 561 8.96 37.62 -34.34
CA ASN A 561 9.88 36.61 -33.79
C ASN A 561 10.58 37.03 -32.48
N THR A 562 10.20 38.20 -31.95
CA THR A 562 10.86 38.80 -30.78
C THR A 562 10.26 38.35 -29.45
N THR A 563 9.20 37.56 -29.46
CA THR A 563 8.45 37.17 -28.25
C THR A 563 8.54 35.67 -28.03
N THR A 564 8.64 35.28 -26.75
CA THR A 564 8.54 33.89 -26.29
C THR A 564 7.32 33.73 -25.38
N PHE A 565 6.82 32.51 -25.32
CA PHE A 565 5.64 32.08 -24.59
C PHE A 565 5.99 30.92 -23.67
N ASP A 566 5.31 30.89 -22.53
CA ASP A 566 5.59 29.97 -21.44
C ASP A 566 4.33 29.79 -20.59
N ASP A 567 4.27 28.73 -19.79
CA ASP A 567 3.20 28.48 -18.79
C ASP A 567 1.77 28.76 -19.31
N VAL A 568 1.36 28.07 -20.38
CA VAL A 568 -0.04 28.10 -20.84
C VAL A 568 -0.89 27.35 -19.83
N VAL A 569 -2.01 27.92 -19.40
CA VAL A 569 -2.96 27.29 -18.48
C VAL A 569 -4.38 27.47 -19.00
N VAL A 570 -5.25 26.45 -18.90
CA VAL A 570 -6.71 26.57 -19.16
C VAL A 570 -7.49 25.93 -18.02
N ASN A 571 -8.36 26.71 -17.39
CA ASN A 571 -9.28 26.27 -16.33
C ASN A 571 -10.74 26.34 -16.81
N PRO A 572 -11.60 25.39 -16.40
CA PRO A 572 -13.04 25.51 -16.60
C PRO A 572 -13.65 26.65 -15.78
N LEU A 573 -14.80 27.14 -16.25
CA LEU A 573 -15.67 28.08 -15.52
C LEU A 573 -16.97 27.42 -15.07
#